data_AF-X0VMK5-F1
#
_entry.id   AF-X0VMK5-F1
#
_cell.length_a   1.000
_cell.length_b   1.000
_cell.length_c   1.000
_cell.angle_alpha   90.00
_cell.angle_beta   90.00
_cell.angle_gamma   90.00
#
_symmetry.space_group_name_H-M   'P 1'
#
loop_
_entity.id
_entity.type
_entity.pdbx_description
1 polymer ?
#
loop_
_entity_poly.entity_id
_entity_poly.type
_entity_poly.pdbx_seq_one_letter_code
_entity_poly.pdbx_strand_id
1 'polypeptide(L)'
;DTRILSYLGINSMGISIMDAANKSLDDYYKREQARKEGKFAGIPSTFKKLNLKTGGFNKEQLIILAGRPGMGKTSLAISFMITAAYYKCKCAFFSLEMTSERLMDKVICSLANINHTSYKRGQLLDTQRKSAEECLNIIDHWDVTFNDTMLTSIEQIHANCKTIKDRKGLDIVFIDYLQLMRTTEKTGNREQEISTMSRKAKMMAVDLQIPVVLMSQLNRGVESRADKHPMLSDLRESGAIEQDADIVLFIYRDVVYNEATAAP
;
A
#
# COMPACT_ATOMS: atom_id res chain seq x y z
N ASP A 1 28.12 -13.51 26.61
CA ASP A 1 27.45 -12.90 25.45
C ASP A 1 26.03 -13.36 25.11
N THR A 2 25.34 -14.13 25.95
CA THR A 2 23.92 -14.50 25.73
C THR A 2 22.90 -13.51 26.30
N ARG A 3 23.31 -12.63 27.24
CA ARG A 3 22.42 -11.67 27.91
C ARG A 3 22.13 -10.40 27.10
N ILE A 4 22.94 -10.09 26.08
CA ILE A 4 22.71 -8.92 25.20
C ILE A 4 21.68 -9.26 24.12
N LEU A 5 21.63 -10.53 23.67
CA LEU A 5 20.67 -11.00 22.67
C LEU A 5 19.24 -11.06 23.22
N SER A 6 19.05 -11.36 24.51
CA SER A 6 17.72 -11.38 25.12
C SER A 6 17.06 -9.99 25.20
N TYR A 7 17.85 -8.91 25.27
CA TYR A 7 17.34 -7.53 25.28
C TYR A 7 16.92 -7.03 23.89
N LEU A 8 17.38 -7.68 22.82
CA LEU A 8 17.04 -7.31 21.44
C LEU A 8 15.81 -8.05 20.90
N GLY A 9 15.17 -8.93 21.70
CA GLY A 9 14.01 -9.71 21.27
C GLY A 9 14.31 -10.73 20.16
N ILE A 10 15.58 -10.90 19.77
CA ILE A 10 16.01 -11.88 18.79
C ILE A 10 16.24 -13.18 19.55
N ASN A 11 15.19 -14.00 19.65
CA ASN A 11 15.27 -15.32 20.26
C ASN A 11 15.99 -16.26 19.28
N SER A 12 17.33 -16.30 19.36
CA SER A 12 18.19 -17.09 18.45
C SER A 12 18.01 -18.61 18.59
N MET A 13 17.30 -19.07 19.63
CA MET A 13 16.97 -20.49 19.87
C MET A 13 15.60 -20.92 19.31
N GLY A 14 14.84 -20.01 18.68
CA GLY A 14 13.48 -20.28 18.24
C GLY A 14 12.48 -20.38 19.41
N ILE A 15 11.23 -20.75 19.11
CA ILE A 15 10.17 -20.99 20.11
C ILE A 15 9.75 -22.46 20.05
N SER A 16 9.25 -23.02 21.16
CA SER A 16 8.75 -24.40 21.15
C SER A 16 7.48 -24.50 20.30
N ILE A 17 7.20 -25.70 19.77
CA ILE A 17 5.96 -25.95 19.01
C ILE A 17 4.71 -25.63 19.84
N MET A 18 4.75 -25.88 21.15
CA MET A 18 3.65 -25.58 22.06
C MET A 18 3.45 -24.08 22.26
N ASP A 19 4.53 -23.32 22.41
CA ASP A 19 4.45 -21.86 22.52
C ASP A 19 3.92 -21.24 21.23
N ALA A 20 4.37 -21.74 20.07
CA ALA A 20 3.88 -21.33 18.76
C ALA A 20 2.38 -21.64 18.59
N ALA A 21 1.96 -22.85 18.98
CA ALA A 21 0.56 -23.28 18.92
C ALA A 21 -0.35 -22.43 19.82
N ASN A 22 0.10 -22.15 21.06
CA ASN A 22 -0.63 -21.29 21.99
C ASN A 22 -0.78 -19.87 21.43
N LYS A 23 0.30 -19.27 20.92
CA LYS A 23 0.25 -17.96 20.27
C LYS A 23 -0.70 -17.95 19.06
N SER A 24 -0.68 -19.01 18.25
CA SER A 24 -1.57 -19.17 17.10
C SER A 24 -3.05 -19.24 17.51
N LEU A 25 -3.38 -19.98 18.56
CA LEU A 25 -4.74 -20.08 19.11
C LEU A 25 -5.21 -18.77 19.72
N ASP A 26 -4.36 -18.07 20.47
CA ASP A 26 -4.67 -16.74 21.00
C ASP A 26 -5.00 -15.75 19.88
N ASP A 27 -4.22 -15.75 18.80
CA ASP A 27 -4.47 -14.91 17.64
C ASP A 27 -5.73 -15.33 16.86
N TYR A 28 -6.11 -16.61 16.89
CA TYR A 28 -7.42 -17.05 16.39
C TYR A 28 -8.56 -16.46 17.25
N TYR A 29 -8.51 -16.57 18.58
CA TYR A 29 -9.57 -16.07 19.45
C TYR A 29 -9.75 -14.55 19.35
N LYS A 30 -8.66 -13.79 19.20
CA LYS A 30 -8.73 -12.35 18.91
C LYS A 30 -9.49 -12.06 17.61
N ARG A 31 -9.22 -12.81 16.54
CA ARG A 31 -9.90 -12.66 15.25
C ARG A 31 -11.37 -13.06 15.34
N GLU A 32 -11.68 -14.12 16.08
CA GLU A 32 -13.06 -14.56 16.30
C GLU A 32 -13.88 -13.49 17.03
N GLN A 33 -13.31 -12.89 18.09
CA GLN A 33 -13.95 -11.82 18.85
C GLN A 33 -14.13 -10.56 18.00
N ALA A 34 -13.09 -10.13 17.26
CA ALA A 34 -13.19 -9.01 16.34
C ALA A 34 -14.33 -9.21 15.31
N ARG A 35 -14.46 -10.43 14.75
CA ARG A 35 -15.54 -10.77 13.82
C ARG A 35 -16.92 -10.66 14.46
N LYS A 36 -17.08 -11.13 15.71
CA LYS A 36 -18.35 -11.01 16.46
C LYS A 36 -18.75 -9.56 16.68
N GLU A 37 -17.78 -8.66 16.79
CA GLU A 37 -17.96 -7.20 16.87
C GLU A 37 -18.12 -6.52 15.50
N GLY A 38 -18.15 -7.28 14.40
CA GLY A 38 -18.23 -6.75 13.04
C GLY A 38 -16.94 -6.07 12.55
N LYS A 39 -15.82 -6.26 13.25
CA LYS A 39 -14.50 -5.74 12.89
C LYS A 39 -13.76 -6.74 12.00
N PHE A 40 -12.90 -6.23 11.14
CA PHE A 40 -12.00 -7.06 10.33
C PHE A 40 -10.76 -7.47 11.14
N ALA A 41 -10.21 -8.65 10.81
CA ALA A 41 -9.00 -9.17 11.44
C ALA A 41 -7.76 -8.34 11.07
N GLY A 42 -7.67 -7.92 9.80
CA GLY A 42 -6.69 -6.97 9.30
C GLY A 42 -7.30 -5.60 9.01
N ILE A 43 -6.46 -4.69 8.53
CA ILE A 43 -6.88 -3.33 8.14
C ILE A 43 -7.78 -3.43 6.90
N PRO A 44 -9.00 -2.89 6.93
CA PRO A 44 -9.88 -2.98 5.78
C PRO A 44 -9.29 -2.23 4.58
N SER A 45 -9.30 -2.87 3.40
CA SER A 45 -9.27 -2.13 2.15
C SER A 45 -10.60 -1.38 1.97
N THR A 46 -10.77 -0.65 0.86
CA THR A 46 -12.05 -0.01 0.52
C THR A 46 -13.14 -1.01 0.08
N PHE A 47 -12.76 -2.18 -0.43
CA PHE A 47 -13.71 -3.07 -1.10
C PHE A 47 -14.16 -4.21 -0.19
N LYS A 48 -15.45 -4.25 0.13
CA LYS A 48 -16.07 -5.33 0.93
C LYS A 48 -15.74 -6.73 0.36
N LYS A 49 -15.85 -6.92 -0.96
CA LYS A 49 -15.53 -8.20 -1.62
C LYS A 49 -14.06 -8.60 -1.47
N LEU A 50 -13.15 -7.64 -1.49
CA LEU A 50 -11.73 -7.91 -1.26
C LEU A 50 -11.49 -8.30 0.20
N ASN A 51 -12.07 -7.53 1.14
CA ASN A 51 -11.95 -7.81 2.58
C ASN A 51 -12.52 -9.19 2.95
N LEU A 52 -13.59 -9.65 2.29
CA LEU A 52 -14.13 -11.00 2.49
C LEU A 52 -13.15 -12.10 2.04
N LYS A 53 -12.33 -11.84 1.03
CA LYS A 53 -11.33 -12.80 0.53
C LYS A 53 -10.03 -12.78 1.34
N THR A 54 -9.62 -11.61 1.83
CA THR A 54 -8.30 -11.44 2.48
C THR A 54 -8.37 -11.32 3.99
N GLY A 55 -9.56 -11.06 4.56
CA GLY A 55 -9.73 -10.67 5.96
C GLY A 55 -9.24 -9.25 6.26
N GLY A 56 -8.99 -8.42 5.24
CA GLY A 56 -8.26 -7.15 5.32
C GLY A 56 -6.78 -7.32 4.96
N PHE A 57 -5.97 -6.30 5.24
CA PHE A 57 -4.51 -6.30 5.15
C PHE A 57 -3.93 -6.59 6.53
N ASN A 58 -3.29 -7.74 6.68
CA ASN A 58 -2.80 -8.22 7.96
C ASN A 58 -1.34 -7.81 8.17
N LYS A 59 -0.89 -7.87 9.42
CA LYS A 59 0.51 -7.64 9.79
C LYS A 59 1.44 -8.59 9.04
N GLU A 60 2.67 -8.14 8.82
CA GLU A 60 3.73 -8.93 8.17
C GLU A 60 3.47 -9.25 6.69
N GLN A 61 2.40 -8.70 6.09
CA GLN A 61 2.07 -8.91 4.67
C GLN A 61 2.67 -7.83 3.76
N LEU A 62 3.20 -8.27 2.62
CA LEU A 62 3.49 -7.45 1.46
C LEU A 62 2.33 -7.55 0.47
N ILE A 63 1.68 -6.42 0.20
CA ILE A 63 0.61 -6.27 -0.78
C ILE A 63 1.17 -5.52 -1.98
N ILE A 64 1.22 -6.19 -3.13
CA ILE A 64 1.61 -5.57 -4.39
C ILE A 64 0.37 -5.02 -5.08
N LEU A 65 0.36 -3.72 -5.36
CA LEU A 65 -0.66 -3.07 -6.16
C LEU A 65 -0.12 -2.72 -7.54
N ALA A 66 -0.48 -3.52 -8.54
CA ALA A 66 0.12 -3.45 -9.87
C ALA A 66 -0.85 -3.03 -10.96
N GLY A 67 -0.34 -2.28 -11.94
CA GLY A 67 -1.13 -1.81 -13.07
C GLY A 67 -0.33 -0.94 -14.03
N ARG A 68 -0.81 -0.82 -15.26
CA ARG A 68 -0.20 0.07 -16.28
C ARG A 68 -0.30 1.56 -15.88
N PRO A 69 0.53 2.44 -16.46
CA PRO A 69 0.39 3.89 -16.28
C PRO A 69 -1.06 4.34 -16.54
N GLY A 70 -1.57 5.28 -15.74
CA GLY A 70 -2.94 5.79 -15.90
C GLY A 70 -4.08 4.86 -15.43
N MET A 71 -3.79 3.63 -14.98
CA MET A 71 -4.83 2.71 -14.50
C MET A 71 -5.41 3.07 -13.13
N GLY A 72 -4.78 3.98 -12.38
CA GLY A 72 -5.30 4.48 -11.10
C GLY A 72 -4.67 3.86 -9.84
N LYS A 73 -3.43 3.35 -9.91
CA LYS A 73 -2.69 2.79 -8.75
C LYS A 73 -2.69 3.71 -7.53
N THR A 74 -2.16 4.93 -7.69
CA THR A 74 -2.09 5.92 -6.62
C THR A 74 -3.48 6.28 -6.08
N SER A 75 -4.48 6.44 -6.96
CA SER A 75 -5.86 6.70 -6.54
C SER A 75 -6.45 5.57 -5.70
N LEU A 76 -6.18 4.31 -6.06
CA LEU A 76 -6.65 3.17 -5.29
C LEU A 76 -5.89 3.02 -3.96
N ALA A 77 -4.57 3.25 -3.95
CA ALA A 77 -3.79 3.28 -2.71
C ALA A 77 -4.28 4.38 -1.74
N ILE A 78 -4.59 5.57 -2.25
CA ILE A 78 -5.20 6.65 -1.46
C ILE A 78 -6.56 6.22 -0.91
N SER A 79 -7.38 5.51 -1.68
CA SER A 79 -8.66 4.99 -1.19
C SER A 79 -8.48 4.00 -0.03
N PHE A 80 -7.49 3.10 -0.13
CA PHE A 80 -7.13 2.20 0.96
C PHE A 80 -6.64 2.96 2.19
N MET A 81 -5.81 3.99 2.01
CA MET A 81 -5.31 4.85 3.08
C MET A 81 -6.45 5.63 3.76
N ILE A 82 -7.39 6.20 3.01
CA ILE A 82 -8.59 6.87 3.53
C ILE A 82 -9.41 5.89 4.39
N THR A 83 -9.60 4.67 3.90
CA THR A 83 -10.31 3.63 4.67
C THR A 83 -9.56 3.31 5.96
N ALA A 84 -8.24 3.06 5.89
CA ALA A 84 -7.43 2.80 7.08
C ALA A 84 -7.51 3.95 8.11
N ALA A 85 -7.40 5.20 7.65
CA ALA A 85 -7.51 6.39 8.50
C ALA A 85 -8.91 6.54 9.14
N TYR A 86 -9.97 6.20 8.41
CA TYR A 86 -11.34 6.16 8.94
C TYR A 86 -11.48 5.14 10.09
N TYR A 87 -10.80 3.98 9.98
CA TYR A 87 -10.68 2.98 11.04
C TYR A 87 -9.63 3.35 12.12
N LYS A 88 -9.17 4.60 12.15
CA LYS A 88 -8.21 5.15 13.11
C LYS A 88 -6.83 4.48 13.09
N CYS A 89 -6.47 3.86 11.96
CA CYS A 89 -5.13 3.33 11.75
C CYS A 89 -4.13 4.45 11.45
N LYS A 90 -2.92 4.32 12.00
CA LYS A 90 -1.80 5.21 11.76
C LYS A 90 -1.12 4.82 10.44
N CYS A 91 -1.08 5.75 9.49
CA CYS A 91 -0.63 5.47 8.13
C CYS A 91 0.62 6.29 7.77
N ALA A 92 1.53 5.71 7.01
CA ALA A 92 2.58 6.43 6.31
C ALA A 92 2.43 6.24 4.80
N PHE A 93 2.59 7.31 4.02
CA PHE A 93 2.53 7.28 2.56
C PHE A 93 3.81 7.88 2.00
N PHE A 94 4.66 7.02 1.44
CA PHE A 94 5.87 7.42 0.74
C PHE A 94 5.57 7.53 -0.74
N SER A 95 5.73 8.72 -1.31
CA SER A 95 5.44 9.00 -2.70
C SER A 95 6.67 9.53 -3.39
N LEU A 96 7.20 8.78 -4.35
CA LEU A 96 8.39 9.18 -5.08
C LEU A 96 8.02 9.92 -6.39
N GLU A 97 6.75 9.92 -6.79
CA GLU A 97 6.21 10.60 -8.00
C GLU A 97 5.60 11.97 -7.72
N MET A 98 4.83 12.03 -6.63
CA MET A 98 3.87 13.09 -6.39
C MET A 98 4.19 13.77 -5.07
N THR A 99 4.09 15.09 -5.06
CA THR A 99 4.18 15.86 -3.82
C THR A 99 2.98 15.57 -2.92
N SER A 100 3.16 15.82 -1.63
CA SER A 100 2.16 15.63 -0.60
C SER A 100 0.90 16.43 -0.89
N GLU A 101 1.02 17.65 -1.42
CA GLU A 101 -0.12 18.50 -1.80
C GLU A 101 -0.95 17.85 -2.92
N ARG A 102 -0.31 17.26 -3.92
CA ARG A 102 -1.03 16.61 -5.03
C ARG A 102 -1.71 15.31 -4.61
N LEU A 103 -1.17 14.62 -3.60
CA LEU A 103 -1.86 13.48 -2.98
C LEU A 103 -3.04 13.99 -2.16
N MET A 104 -2.88 15.10 -1.45
CA MET A 104 -3.93 15.70 -0.65
C MET A 104 -5.11 16.20 -1.50
N ASP A 105 -4.85 16.77 -2.67
CA ASP A 105 -5.90 17.11 -3.66
C ASP A 105 -6.79 15.90 -3.97
N LYS A 106 -6.18 14.72 -4.14
CA LYS A 106 -6.92 13.47 -4.41
C LYS A 106 -7.70 13.01 -3.19
N VAL A 107 -7.17 13.17 -1.98
CA VAL A 107 -7.89 12.85 -0.73
C VAL A 107 -9.12 13.73 -0.61
N ILE A 108 -8.97 15.05 -0.74
CA ILE A 108 -10.07 16.02 -0.66
C ILE A 108 -11.12 15.72 -1.74
N CYS A 109 -10.69 15.53 -2.99
CA CYS A 109 -11.61 15.20 -4.08
C CYS A 109 -12.38 13.89 -3.82
N SER A 110 -11.71 12.88 -3.26
CA SER A 110 -12.34 11.60 -2.95
C SER A 110 -13.36 11.71 -1.81
N LEU A 111 -13.09 12.52 -0.80
CA LEU A 111 -13.99 12.71 0.35
C LEU A 111 -15.18 13.60 0.00
N ALA A 112 -14.93 14.69 -0.71
CA ALA A 112 -15.96 15.66 -1.09
C ALA A 112 -16.76 15.24 -2.35
N ASN A 113 -16.43 14.10 -2.96
CA ASN A 113 -17.00 13.64 -4.23
C ASN A 113 -16.92 14.71 -5.34
N ILE A 114 -15.72 15.28 -5.51
CA ILE A 114 -15.44 16.36 -6.47
C ILE A 114 -14.63 15.81 -7.64
N ASN A 115 -14.95 16.29 -8.85
CA ASN A 115 -14.12 16.01 -10.02
C ASN A 115 -12.72 16.63 -9.86
N HIS A 116 -11.70 15.78 -9.90
CA HIS A 116 -10.30 16.19 -9.72
C HIS A 116 -9.83 17.22 -10.77
N THR A 117 -10.33 17.18 -12.01
CA THR A 117 -9.99 18.16 -13.04
C THR A 117 -10.56 19.54 -12.71
N SER A 118 -11.81 19.60 -12.24
CA SER A 118 -12.44 20.85 -11.79
C SER A 118 -11.71 21.45 -10.59
N TYR A 119 -11.33 20.62 -9.62
CA TYR A 119 -10.54 21.04 -8.46
C TYR A 119 -9.20 21.64 -8.89
N LYS A 120 -8.44 20.92 -9.72
CA LYS A 120 -7.15 21.37 -10.23
C LYS A 120 -7.23 22.67 -11.04
N ARG A 121 -8.34 22.90 -11.76
CA ARG A 121 -8.56 24.12 -12.55
C ARG A 121 -9.11 25.28 -11.72
N GLY A 122 -9.42 25.09 -10.44
CA GLY A 122 -10.08 26.10 -9.61
C GLY A 122 -11.53 26.38 -10.04
N GLN A 123 -12.18 25.44 -10.73
CA GLN A 123 -13.52 25.58 -11.32
C GLN A 123 -14.57 24.84 -10.48
N LEU A 124 -14.59 25.12 -9.18
CA LEU A 124 -15.57 24.54 -8.26
C LEU A 124 -16.78 25.44 -8.10
N LEU A 125 -17.97 24.84 -8.05
CA LEU A 125 -19.16 25.50 -7.56
C LEU A 125 -18.99 25.85 -6.08
N ASP A 126 -19.71 26.85 -5.57
CA ASP A 126 -19.62 27.25 -4.17
C ASP A 126 -19.97 26.11 -3.21
N THR A 127 -20.92 25.25 -3.58
CA THR A 127 -21.29 24.05 -2.82
C THR A 127 -20.14 23.03 -2.75
N GLN A 128 -19.40 22.86 -3.84
CA GLN A 128 -18.24 21.97 -3.90
C GLN A 128 -17.07 22.56 -3.10
N ARG A 129 -16.84 23.87 -3.18
CA ARG A 129 -15.81 24.54 -2.37
C ARG A 129 -16.07 24.33 -0.89
N LYS A 130 -17.32 24.56 -0.44
CA LYS A 130 -17.74 24.32 0.94
C LYS A 130 -17.52 22.85 1.35
N SER A 131 -17.89 21.90 0.50
CA SER A 131 -17.68 20.46 0.76
C SER A 131 -16.19 20.11 0.91
N ALA A 132 -15.30 20.73 0.12
CA ALA A 132 -13.86 20.54 0.23
C ALA A 132 -13.29 21.13 1.54
N GLU A 133 -13.76 22.30 1.95
CA GLU A 133 -13.39 22.93 3.22
C GLU A 133 -13.85 22.09 4.43
N GLU A 134 -15.07 21.54 4.38
CA GLU A 134 -15.61 20.66 5.43
C GLU A 134 -14.79 19.37 5.60
N CYS A 135 -14.15 18.88 4.54
CA CYS A 135 -13.26 17.71 4.62
C CYS A 135 -12.04 17.94 5.52
N LEU A 136 -11.58 19.19 5.69
CA LEU A 136 -10.46 19.48 6.58
C LEU A 136 -10.78 19.08 8.02
N ASN A 137 -12.02 19.26 8.48
CA ASN A 137 -12.47 18.84 9.81
C ASN A 137 -12.43 17.31 9.98
N ILE A 138 -12.70 16.57 8.89
CA ILE A 138 -12.65 15.10 8.88
C ILE A 138 -11.20 14.63 9.03
N ILE A 139 -10.29 15.26 8.28
CA ILE A 139 -8.89 14.85 8.15
C ILE A 139 -8.05 15.29 9.36
N ASP A 140 -8.42 16.37 10.06
CA ASP A 140 -7.71 16.88 11.24
C ASP A 140 -7.47 15.80 12.32
N HIS A 141 -8.38 14.81 12.39
CA HIS A 141 -8.33 13.72 13.36
C HIS A 141 -7.60 12.46 12.85
N TRP A 142 -6.96 12.51 11.68
CA TRP A 142 -6.29 11.37 11.06
C TRP A 142 -4.79 11.38 11.33
N ASP A 143 -4.23 10.24 11.72
CA ASP A 143 -2.78 10.08 11.90
C ASP A 143 -2.16 9.53 10.60
N VAL A 144 -2.09 10.39 9.59
CA VAL A 144 -1.52 10.08 8.27
C VAL A 144 -0.29 10.95 8.06
N THR A 145 0.85 10.34 7.73
CA THR A 145 2.09 11.05 7.41
C THR A 145 2.45 10.84 5.95
N PHE A 146 2.59 11.93 5.20
CA PHE A 146 3.12 11.90 3.84
C PHE A 146 4.63 12.15 3.86
N ASN A 147 5.35 11.47 2.99
CA ASN A 147 6.74 11.73 2.69
C ASN A 147 6.93 11.68 1.17
N ASP A 148 7.27 12.82 0.58
CA ASP A 148 7.48 12.99 -0.85
C ASP A 148 8.94 13.26 -1.21
N THR A 149 9.87 12.85 -0.33
CA THR A 149 11.31 12.99 -0.58
C THR A 149 11.69 12.12 -1.76
N MET A 150 12.10 12.76 -2.86
CA MET A 150 12.54 12.07 -4.07
C MET A 150 13.81 11.26 -3.81
N LEU A 151 13.99 10.19 -4.59
CA LEU A 151 15.19 9.33 -4.55
C LEU A 151 15.45 8.63 -3.20
N THR A 152 14.43 8.47 -2.36
CA THR A 152 14.53 7.75 -1.08
C THR A 152 14.66 6.24 -1.33
N SER A 153 15.65 5.60 -0.71
CA SER A 153 15.83 4.14 -0.79
C SER A 153 14.88 3.39 0.15
N ILE A 154 14.65 2.09 -0.09
CA ILE A 154 13.76 1.29 0.76
C ILE A 154 14.28 1.13 2.19
N GLU A 155 15.61 1.15 2.38
CA GLU A 155 16.25 1.14 3.70
C GLU A 155 15.96 2.44 4.46
N GLN A 156 16.00 3.57 3.76
CA GLN A 156 15.63 4.86 4.35
C GLN A 156 14.14 4.91 4.68
N ILE A 157 13.27 4.37 3.81
CA ILE A 157 11.83 4.22 4.10
C ILE A 157 11.64 3.35 5.34
N HIS A 158 12.32 2.21 5.44
CA HIS A 158 12.25 1.31 6.59
C HIS A 158 12.70 2.01 7.88
N ALA A 159 13.83 2.72 7.87
CA ALA A 159 14.33 3.47 9.02
C ALA A 159 13.35 4.59 9.46
N ASN A 160 12.76 5.30 8.49
CA ASN A 160 11.73 6.31 8.76
C ASN A 160 10.47 5.68 9.36
N CYS A 161 9.98 4.57 8.79
CA CYS A 161 8.82 3.84 9.32
C CYS A 161 9.08 3.34 10.74
N LYS A 162 10.27 2.81 11.02
CA LYS A 162 10.68 2.40 12.36
C LYS A 162 10.63 3.58 13.34
N THR A 163 11.21 4.71 12.96
CA THR A 163 11.18 5.94 13.77
C THR A 163 9.75 6.42 14.03
N ILE A 164 8.88 6.40 13.02
CA ILE A 164 7.46 6.76 13.16
C ILE A 164 6.77 5.80 14.13
N LYS A 165 6.97 4.49 13.93
CA LYS A 165 6.38 3.44 14.76
C LYS A 165 6.80 3.56 16.21
N ASP A 166 8.08 3.80 16.49
CA ASP A 166 8.61 3.93 17.86
C ASP A 166 8.10 5.18 18.57
N ARG A 167 7.92 6.29 17.83
CA ARG A 167 7.48 7.58 18.43
C ARG A 167 5.98 7.66 18.65
N LYS A 168 5.19 7.24 17.67
CA LYS A 168 3.73 7.41 17.71
C LYS A 168 2.94 6.18 17.30
N GLY A 169 3.57 5.09 16.88
CA GLY A 169 2.90 3.93 16.30
C GLY A 169 2.71 4.07 14.78
N LEU A 170 2.61 2.92 14.11
CA LEU A 170 2.38 2.80 12.68
C LEU A 170 1.66 1.48 12.44
N ASP A 171 0.58 1.52 11.67
CA ASP A 171 -0.26 0.35 11.40
C ASP A 171 -0.18 -0.11 9.94
N ILE A 172 0.09 0.80 9.00
CA ILE A 172 0.22 0.47 7.57
C ILE A 172 1.12 1.49 6.87
N VAL A 173 1.88 1.02 5.87
CA VAL A 173 2.66 1.89 4.99
C VAL A 173 2.31 1.66 3.53
N PHE A 174 2.16 2.76 2.78
CA PHE A 174 1.96 2.80 1.34
C PHE A 174 3.23 3.35 0.69
N ILE A 175 3.69 2.71 -0.39
CA ILE A 175 4.88 3.11 -1.11
C ILE A 175 4.54 3.23 -2.59
N ASP A 176 4.42 4.46 -3.07
CA ASP A 176 4.31 4.80 -4.49
C ASP A 176 5.72 4.88 -5.07
N TYR A 177 6.27 3.70 -5.33
CA TYR A 177 7.60 3.58 -5.88
C TYR A 177 7.56 3.75 -7.40
N LEU A 178 8.32 4.75 -7.84
CA LEU A 178 8.60 4.98 -9.23
C LEU A 178 9.47 3.91 -9.83
N GLN A 179 9.01 3.37 -10.94
CA GLN A 179 9.84 2.76 -11.97
C GLN A 179 10.75 3.78 -12.72
N LEU A 180 11.10 4.93 -12.10
CA LEU A 180 12.06 5.94 -12.57
C LEU A 180 13.32 5.90 -11.69
N MET A 181 14.10 4.83 -11.81
CA MET A 181 15.55 5.01 -11.80
C MET A 181 15.95 5.17 -13.27
N ARG A 182 16.22 6.42 -13.67
CA ARG A 182 16.95 6.69 -14.91
C ARG A 182 18.36 6.20 -14.69
N THR A 183 18.73 5.09 -15.32
CA THR A 183 20.13 4.72 -15.50
C THR A 183 20.42 4.64 -16.99
N THR A 184 21.33 5.52 -17.39
CA THR A 184 21.98 5.60 -18.69
C THR A 184 22.88 4.40 -18.99
N GLU A 185 22.83 3.30 -18.21
CA GLU A 185 23.73 2.15 -18.36
C GLU A 185 23.04 0.80 -18.19
N LYS A 186 23.29 -0.07 -19.18
CA LYS A 186 23.13 -1.53 -19.30
C LYS A 186 21.92 -2.20 -18.62
N THR A 187 21.08 -2.74 -19.48
CA THR A 187 19.81 -3.49 -19.36
C THR A 187 19.75 -4.68 -18.37
N GLY A 188 20.73 -4.92 -17.50
CA GLY A 188 20.74 -6.06 -16.58
C GLY A 188 20.38 -5.76 -15.11
N ASN A 189 20.56 -4.51 -14.63
CA ASN A 189 20.46 -4.22 -13.18
C ASN A 189 19.03 -3.99 -12.67
N ARG A 190 18.11 -3.57 -13.54
CA ARG A 190 16.76 -3.16 -13.12
C ARG A 190 15.93 -4.31 -12.53
N GLU A 191 16.03 -5.49 -13.13
CA GLU A 191 15.33 -6.69 -12.66
C GLU A 191 15.76 -7.07 -11.25
N GLN A 192 17.06 -7.01 -11.02
CA GLN A 192 17.68 -7.32 -9.73
C GLN A 192 17.36 -6.26 -8.69
N GLU A 193 17.31 -4.97 -9.07
CA GLU A 193 16.87 -3.88 -8.20
C GLU A 193 15.42 -4.05 -7.76
N ILE A 194 14.51 -4.36 -8.69
CA ILE A 194 13.09 -4.59 -8.39
C ILE A 194 12.91 -5.82 -7.50
N SER A 195 13.61 -6.91 -7.80
CA SER A 195 13.60 -8.12 -6.98
C SER A 195 14.11 -7.85 -5.56
N THR A 196 15.19 -7.06 -5.46
CA THR A 196 15.77 -6.66 -4.17
C THR A 196 14.82 -5.75 -3.39
N MET A 197 14.15 -4.82 -4.07
CA MET A 197 13.15 -3.93 -3.48
C MET A 197 11.99 -4.72 -2.88
N SER A 198 11.42 -5.67 -3.63
CA SER A 198 10.33 -6.52 -3.14
C SER A 198 10.71 -7.29 -1.88
N ARG A 199 11.88 -7.93 -1.90
CA ARG A 199 12.39 -8.66 -0.75
C ARG A 199 12.59 -7.75 0.46
N LYS A 200 13.15 -6.56 0.27
CA LYS A 200 13.34 -5.57 1.34
C LYS A 200 12.01 -5.05 1.87
N ALA A 201 11.02 -4.81 1.01
CA ALA A 201 9.68 -4.43 1.41
C ALA A 201 9.00 -5.53 2.25
N LYS A 202 9.15 -6.81 1.87
CA LYS A 202 8.67 -7.95 2.66
C LYS A 202 9.38 -8.04 4.02
N MET A 203 10.71 -7.93 4.04
CA MET A 203 11.48 -7.91 5.30
C MET A 203 11.04 -6.77 6.21
N MET A 204 10.79 -5.58 5.66
CA MET A 204 10.26 -4.44 6.41
C MET A 204 8.85 -4.73 6.96
N ALA A 205 7.96 -5.37 6.19
CA ALA A 205 6.64 -5.76 6.67
C ALA A 205 6.73 -6.67 7.90
N VAL A 206 7.64 -7.65 7.86
CA VAL A 206 7.89 -8.61 8.95
C VAL A 206 8.53 -7.92 10.15
N ASP A 207 9.62 -7.18 9.97
CA ASP A 207 10.34 -6.48 11.04
C ASP A 207 9.44 -5.47 11.77
N LEU A 208 8.68 -4.69 10.99
CA LEU A 208 7.76 -3.71 11.53
C LEU A 208 6.41 -4.32 11.91
N GLN A 209 6.14 -5.60 11.67
CA GLN A 209 4.85 -6.24 11.94
C GLN A 209 3.64 -5.41 11.49
N ILE A 210 3.70 -4.85 10.28
CA ILE A 210 2.63 -4.08 9.63
C ILE A 210 2.46 -4.53 8.18
N PRO A 211 1.26 -4.39 7.59
CA PRO A 211 1.10 -4.45 6.14
C PRO A 211 1.91 -3.37 5.42
N VAL A 212 2.56 -3.75 4.33
CA VAL A 212 3.23 -2.87 3.37
C VAL A 212 2.50 -2.96 2.04
N VAL A 213 1.96 -1.84 1.56
CA VAL A 213 1.35 -1.74 0.22
C VAL A 213 2.37 -1.11 -0.72
N LEU A 214 2.96 -1.92 -1.59
CA LEU A 214 3.94 -1.48 -2.57
C LEU A 214 3.29 -1.39 -3.96
N MET A 215 3.27 -0.20 -4.53
CA MET A 215 2.80 -0.01 -5.90
C MET A 215 3.88 -0.44 -6.91
N SER A 216 3.44 -1.15 -7.94
CA SER A 216 4.32 -1.64 -9.01
C SER A 216 3.70 -1.36 -10.38
N GLN A 217 4.54 -1.12 -11.37
CA GLN A 217 4.08 -0.97 -12.75
C GLN A 217 4.35 -2.26 -13.53
N LEU A 218 3.39 -2.65 -14.36
CA LEU A 218 3.49 -3.85 -15.19
C LEU A 218 4.37 -3.62 -16.42
N ASN A 219 4.93 -4.70 -16.96
CA ASN A 219 5.57 -4.69 -18.27
C ASN A 219 4.58 -4.19 -19.35
N ARG A 220 5.08 -3.54 -20.41
CA ARG A 220 4.27 -3.11 -21.56
C ARG A 220 3.71 -4.30 -22.35
N GLY A 221 4.28 -5.50 -22.22
CA GLY A 221 3.84 -6.72 -22.91
C GLY A 221 2.37 -7.09 -22.70
N VAL A 222 1.73 -6.64 -21.61
CA VAL A 222 0.27 -6.81 -21.43
C VAL A 222 -0.55 -6.12 -22.52
N GLU A 223 -0.05 -5.01 -23.08
CA GLU A 223 -0.77 -4.21 -24.08
C GLU A 223 -0.76 -4.85 -25.47
N SER A 224 0.22 -5.72 -25.76
CA SER A 224 0.31 -6.43 -27.04
C SER A 224 -0.52 -7.72 -27.08
N ARG A 225 -1.04 -8.18 -25.94
CA ARG A 225 -1.92 -9.35 -25.88
C ARG A 225 -3.34 -8.99 -26.34
N ALA A 226 -4.02 -9.97 -26.94
CA ALA A 226 -5.44 -9.83 -27.28
C ALA A 226 -6.28 -9.59 -26.03
N ASP A 227 -6.11 -10.46 -25.03
CA ASP A 227 -6.60 -10.23 -23.67
C ASP A 227 -5.60 -9.38 -22.89
N LYS A 228 -6.04 -8.19 -22.50
CA LYS A 228 -5.25 -7.19 -21.77
C LYS A 228 -5.45 -7.26 -20.26
N HIS A 229 -6.11 -8.30 -19.75
CA HIS A 229 -6.13 -8.56 -18.31
C HIS A 229 -4.72 -8.89 -17.81
N PRO A 230 -4.25 -8.19 -16.76
CA PRO A 230 -2.98 -8.50 -16.15
C PRO A 230 -2.95 -9.90 -15.53
N MET A 231 -1.79 -10.54 -15.61
CA MET A 231 -1.46 -11.82 -15.00
C MET A 231 -0.14 -11.70 -14.23
N LEU A 232 0.16 -12.68 -13.38
CA LEU A 232 1.40 -12.71 -12.59
C LEU A 232 2.65 -12.56 -13.46
N SER A 233 2.65 -13.16 -14.65
CA SER A 233 3.74 -13.00 -15.60
C SER A 233 3.87 -11.60 -16.22
N ASP A 234 2.98 -10.65 -15.96
CA ASP A 234 3.20 -9.24 -16.36
C ASP A 234 3.98 -8.44 -15.31
N LEU A 235 4.12 -9.00 -14.10
CA LEU A 235 5.15 -8.60 -13.15
C LEU A 235 6.52 -9.14 -13.58
N ARG A 236 6.57 -10.00 -14.61
CA ARG A 236 7.80 -10.59 -15.16
C ARG A 236 8.60 -9.54 -15.91
N GLU A 237 9.48 -8.92 -15.14
CA GLU A 237 10.94 -8.89 -15.28
C GLU A 237 11.58 -9.10 -13.87
N SER A 238 10.85 -9.71 -12.91
CA SER A 238 11.33 -10.00 -11.54
C SER A 238 10.50 -11.10 -10.83
N GLY A 239 10.80 -12.38 -11.08
CA GLY A 239 10.10 -13.52 -10.44
C GLY A 239 10.12 -13.51 -8.90
N ALA A 240 11.00 -12.70 -8.30
CA ALA A 240 11.05 -12.47 -6.86
C ALA A 240 9.79 -11.75 -6.32
N ILE A 241 9.15 -10.85 -7.08
CA ILE A 241 7.94 -10.17 -6.61
C ILE A 241 6.83 -11.16 -6.32
N GLU A 242 6.63 -12.12 -7.22
CA GLU A 242 5.58 -13.16 -7.06
C GLU A 242 5.84 -14.03 -5.84
N GLN A 243 7.11 -14.31 -5.52
CA GLN A 243 7.49 -15.14 -4.38
C GLN A 243 7.44 -14.39 -3.04
N ASP A 244 7.77 -13.10 -3.04
CA ASP A 244 7.84 -12.29 -1.83
C ASP A 244 6.47 -11.73 -1.40
N ALA A 245 5.54 -11.54 -2.35
CA ALA A 245 4.23 -10.93 -2.09
C ALA A 245 3.23 -11.93 -1.48
N ASP A 246 2.52 -11.51 -0.44
CA ASP A 246 1.42 -12.29 0.13
C ASP A 246 0.12 -12.08 -0.65
N ILE A 247 -0.08 -10.88 -1.20
CA ILE A 247 -1.25 -10.51 -2.00
C ILE A 247 -0.79 -9.70 -3.21
N VAL A 248 -1.23 -10.10 -4.41
CA VAL A 248 -1.04 -9.34 -5.63
C VAL A 248 -2.40 -8.86 -6.14
N LEU A 249 -2.55 -7.54 -6.29
CA LEU A 249 -3.74 -6.88 -6.81
C LEU A 249 -3.42 -6.25 -8.15
N PHE A 250 -4.13 -6.66 -9.20
CA PHE A 250 -4.04 -6.02 -10.50
C PHE A 250 -5.18 -5.03 -10.72
N ILE A 251 -4.84 -3.88 -11.28
CA ILE A 251 -5.83 -2.89 -11.73
C ILE A 251 -6.00 -3.02 -13.24
N TYR A 252 -7.23 -3.28 -13.65
CA TYR A 252 -7.66 -3.32 -15.03
C TYR A 252 -8.85 -2.38 -15.24
N ARG A 253 -8.82 -1.59 -16.30
CA ARG A 253 -9.90 -0.68 -16.69
C ARG A 253 -10.23 -0.91 -18.15
N ASP A 254 -11.33 -1.59 -18.41
CA ASP A 254 -11.76 -1.96 -19.77
C ASP A 254 -11.93 -0.72 -20.67
N VAL A 255 -12.50 0.37 -20.14
CA VAL A 255 -12.66 1.66 -20.83
C VAL A 255 -11.38 2.29 -21.38
N VAL A 256 -10.20 1.86 -20.91
CA VAL A 256 -8.92 2.35 -21.44
C VAL A 256 -8.53 1.63 -22.73
N TYR A 257 -9.03 0.41 -22.92
CA TYR A 257 -8.68 -0.46 -24.03
C TYR A 257 -9.79 -0.64 -25.05
N ASN A 258 -11.03 -0.34 -24.65
CA ASN A 258 -12.22 -0.49 -25.48
C ASN A 258 -13.04 0.81 -25.43
N GLU A 259 -13.05 1.55 -26.55
CA GLU A 259 -13.80 2.80 -26.69
C GLU A 259 -15.32 2.60 -26.63
N ALA A 260 -15.81 1.39 -26.94
CA ALA A 260 -17.24 1.07 -26.88
C ALA A 260 -17.72 0.78 -25.45
N THR A 261 -16.82 0.59 -24.49
CA THR A 261 -17.18 0.37 -23.10
C THR A 261 -17.67 1.68 -22.50
N ALA A 262 -18.92 1.70 -22.02
CA ALA A 262 -19.49 2.85 -21.36
C ALA A 262 -18.59 3.29 -20.19
N ALA A 263 -18.28 4.59 -20.14
CA ALA A 263 -17.58 5.15 -18.99
C ALA A 263 -18.43 4.95 -17.72
N PRO A 264 -17.86 4.42 -16.63
CA PRO A 264 -18.56 4.29 -15.36
C PRO A 264 -18.87 5.65 -14.73
#